data_AF-A0A3T1CEG7-F1
#
_entry.id   AF-A0A3T1CEG7-F1
#
_cell.length_a   1.000
_cell.length_b   1.000
_cell.length_c   1.000
_cell.angle_alpha   90.00
_cell.angle_beta   90.00
_cell.angle_gamma   90.00
#
_symmetry.space_group_name_H-M   'P 1'
#
loop_
_entity.id
_entity.type
_entity.pdbx_description
1 polymer ?
#
loop_
_entity_poly.entity_id
_entity_poly.type
_entity_poly.pdbx_seq_one_letter_code
_entity_poly.pdbx_strand_id
1 'polypeptide(L)'
;MPTDLSGQPLDALKQWLAISTEREDALLLRLLESAWRMCLRFTAIDADDWATLPEPLRHGIIRFAAHHYRERDRPDGDHLPAAVAALWRPYRELRL
;
A
#
# COMPACT_ATOMS: atom_id res chain seq x y z
N MET A 1 -13.25 -12.29 -2.54
CA MET A 1 -13.32 -11.44 -3.75
C MET A 1 -12.10 -10.54 -3.74
N PRO A 2 -11.58 -9.99 -4.85
CA PRO A 2 -10.51 -8.98 -4.73
C PRO A 2 -11.04 -7.81 -3.88
N THR A 3 -10.32 -7.43 -2.83
CA THR A 3 -10.66 -6.28 -1.98
C THR A 3 -10.82 -5.04 -2.85
N ASP A 4 -11.94 -4.33 -2.74
CA ASP A 4 -12.15 -3.11 -3.52
C ASP A 4 -11.29 -1.97 -2.96
N LEU A 5 -10.25 -1.61 -3.71
CA LEU A 5 -9.31 -0.54 -3.35
C LEU A 5 -9.61 0.77 -4.10
N SER A 6 -10.65 0.81 -4.93
CA SER A 6 -10.97 1.95 -5.80
C SER A 6 -11.65 3.14 -5.09
N GLY A 7 -12.20 2.93 -3.90
CA GLY A 7 -12.78 3.98 -3.08
C GLY A 7 -11.75 4.75 -2.23
N GLN A 8 -11.98 4.77 -0.91
CA GLN A 8 -11.13 5.47 0.07
C GLN A 8 -9.61 5.22 -0.10
N PRO A 9 -9.12 4.00 -0.41
CA PRO A 9 -7.69 3.74 -0.50
C PRO A 9 -7.03 4.49 -1.68
N LEU A 10 -7.68 4.47 -2.85
CA LEU A 10 -7.22 5.20 -4.03
C LEU A 10 -7.25 6.72 -3.80
N ASP A 11 -8.32 7.22 -3.18
CA ASP A 11 -8.45 8.66 -2.86
C ASP A 11 -7.34 9.12 -1.91
N ALA A 12 -7.06 8.36 -0.84
CA ALA A 12 -5.97 8.65 0.08
C ALA A 12 -4.59 8.64 -0.60
N LEU A 13 -4.36 7.73 -1.54
CA LEU A 13 -3.11 7.67 -2.31
C LEU A 13 -2.97 8.88 -3.24
N LYS A 14 -4.04 9.25 -3.96
CA LYS A 14 -4.10 10.45 -4.80
C LYS A 14 -3.83 11.72 -4.00
N GLN A 15 -4.50 11.85 -2.85
CA GLN A 15 -4.31 12.98 -1.94
C GLN A 15 -2.85 13.08 -1.48
N TRP A 16 -2.22 11.96 -1.12
CA TRP A 16 -0.82 11.94 -0.69
C TRP A 16 0.16 12.32 -1.81
N LEU A 17 -0.13 11.90 -3.05
CA LEU A 17 0.68 12.20 -4.22
C LEU A 17 0.39 13.58 -4.83
N ALA A 18 -0.62 14.30 -4.31
CA ALA A 18 -1.16 15.53 -4.90
C ALA A 18 -1.59 15.34 -6.37
N ILE A 19 -2.19 14.19 -6.68
CA ILE A 19 -2.75 13.85 -8.00
C ILE A 19 -4.26 14.06 -7.96
N SER A 20 -4.78 14.84 -8.89
CA SER A 20 -6.22 15.12 -9.01
C SER A 20 -6.88 14.54 -10.27
N THR A 21 -6.08 13.90 -11.14
CA THR A 21 -6.54 13.35 -12.42
C THR A 21 -6.80 11.85 -12.32
N GLU A 22 -7.79 11.37 -13.07
CA GLU A 22 -8.13 9.95 -13.19
C GLU A 22 -7.19 9.15 -14.12
N ARG A 23 -6.33 9.85 -14.88
CA ARG A 23 -5.45 9.23 -15.88
C ARG A 23 -4.52 8.18 -15.28
N GLU A 24 -4.14 8.35 -14.02
CA GLU A 24 -3.20 7.46 -13.33
C GLU A 24 -3.88 6.41 -12.46
N ASP A 25 -5.20 6.38 -12.40
CA ASP A 25 -5.96 5.51 -11.49
C ASP A 25 -5.64 4.05 -11.67
N ALA A 26 -5.56 3.59 -12.93
CA ALA A 26 -5.21 2.22 -13.24
C ALA A 26 -3.81 1.84 -12.73
N LEU A 27 -2.85 2.75 -12.80
CA LEU A 27 -1.50 2.52 -12.27
C LEU A 27 -1.50 2.55 -10.74
N LEU A 28 -2.14 3.56 -10.15
CA LEU A 28 -2.24 3.72 -8.70
C LEU A 28 -2.92 2.53 -8.05
N LEU A 29 -4.00 2.01 -8.64
CA LEU A 29 -4.70 0.81 -8.19
C LEU A 29 -3.80 -0.42 -8.19
N ARG A 30 -3.00 -0.63 -9.25
CA ARG A 30 -2.06 -1.77 -9.34
C ARG A 30 -0.96 -1.69 -8.28
N LEU A 31 -0.43 -0.49 -8.05
CA LEU A 31 0.57 -0.25 -7.00
C LEU A 31 -0.03 -0.48 -5.61
N LEU A 32 -1.27 -0.04 -5.41
CA LEU A 32 -1.99 -0.18 -4.16
C LEU A 32 -2.36 -1.64 -3.86
N GLU A 33 -2.78 -2.40 -4.87
CA GLU A 33 -3.01 -3.85 -4.75
C GLU A 33 -1.72 -4.59 -4.41
N SER A 34 -0.60 -4.23 -5.06
CA SER A 34 0.72 -4.81 -4.78
C SER A 34 1.15 -4.51 -3.34
N ALA A 35 0.96 -3.26 -2.90
CA ALA A 35 1.22 -2.81 -1.54
C ALA A 35 0.38 -3.55 -0.49
N TRP A 36 -0.92 -3.69 -0.74
CA TRP A 36 -1.87 -4.44 0.09
C TRP A 36 -1.42 -5.89 0.25
N ARG A 37 -1.20 -6.60 -0.85
CA ARG A 37 -0.77 -8.01 -0.86
C ARG A 37 0.57 -8.19 -0.14
N MET A 38 1.51 -7.26 -0.32
CA MET A 38 2.80 -7.30 0.36
C MET A 38 2.64 -7.11 1.88
N CYS A 39 1.80 -6.16 2.31
CA CYS A 39 1.52 -5.90 3.71
C CYS A 39 0.88 -7.12 4.39
N LEU A 40 -0.18 -7.70 3.79
CA LEU A 40 -0.85 -8.89 4.34
C LEU A 40 0.12 -10.07 4.45
N ARG A 41 0.89 -10.35 3.38
CA ARG A 41 1.88 -11.43 3.39
C ARG A 41 2.97 -11.21 4.46
N PHE A 42 3.45 -9.98 4.61
CA PHE A 42 4.54 -9.67 5.53
C PHE A 42 4.07 -9.68 7.00
N THR A 43 2.86 -9.18 7.27
CA THR A 43 2.29 -9.13 8.62
C THR A 43 1.59 -10.43 9.03
N ALA A 44 1.33 -11.33 8.07
CA ALA A 44 0.50 -12.54 8.24
C ALA A 44 -0.93 -12.25 8.72
N ILE A 45 -1.42 -11.02 8.48
CA ILE A 45 -2.80 -10.63 8.74
C ILE A 45 -3.65 -11.06 7.55
N ASP A 46 -4.80 -11.67 7.84
CA ASP A 46 -5.86 -11.91 6.86
C ASP A 46 -6.90 -10.80 7.00
N ALA A 47 -7.08 -10.01 5.95
CA ALA A 47 -8.07 -8.93 5.90
C ALA A 47 -8.79 -9.01 4.55
N ASP A 48 -10.12 -9.10 4.60
CA ASP A 48 -10.96 -9.14 3.39
C ASP A 48 -11.33 -7.72 2.92
N ASP A 49 -11.28 -6.73 3.83
CA ASP A 49 -11.70 -5.35 3.58
C ASP A 49 -10.72 -4.29 4.13
N TRP A 50 -10.58 -3.19 3.41
CA TRP A 50 -9.68 -2.08 3.78
C TRP A 50 -9.97 -1.46 5.15
N ALA A 51 -11.24 -1.31 5.51
CA ALA A 51 -11.64 -0.70 6.78
C ALA A 51 -11.28 -1.57 7.99
N THR A 52 -11.10 -2.88 7.78
CA THR A 52 -10.73 -3.84 8.85
C THR A 52 -9.26 -3.77 9.25
N LEU A 53 -8.38 -3.22 8.39
CA LEU A 53 -6.98 -3.07 8.73
C LEU A 53 -6.75 -2.01 9.82
N PRO A 54 -5.83 -2.24 10.77
CA PRO A 54 -5.34 -1.20 11.65
C PRO A 54 -4.87 0.04 10.88
N GLU A 55 -5.21 1.23 11.40
CA GLU A 55 -4.87 2.50 10.77
C GLU A 55 -3.40 2.68 10.41
N PRO A 56 -2.43 2.25 11.25
CA PRO A 56 -1.02 2.37 10.88
C PRO A 56 -0.64 1.49 9.68
N LEU A 57 -1.29 0.34 9.49
CA LEU A 57 -1.07 -0.51 8.33
C LEU A 57 -1.65 0.11 7.05
N ARG A 58 -2.86 0.67 7.13
CA ARG A 58 -3.44 1.48 6.05
C ARG A 58 -2.48 2.58 5.60
N HIS A 59 -1.97 3.37 6.55
CA HIS A 59 -0.97 4.41 6.26
C HIS A 59 0.33 3.85 5.66
N GLY A 60 0.81 2.70 6.15
CA GLY A 60 1.99 2.04 5.61
C GLY A 60 1.81 1.60 4.14
N ILE A 61 0.65 1.05 3.81
CA ILE A 61 0.29 0.62 2.45
C ILE A 61 0.27 1.83 1.50
N ILE A 62 -0.37 2.93 1.89
CA ILE A 62 -0.39 4.17 1.07
C ILE A 62 1.02 4.68 0.81
N ARG A 63 1.86 4.76 1.86
CA ARG A 63 3.25 5.23 1.72
C ARG A 63 4.09 4.32 0.82
N PHE A 64 3.91 3.01 0.90
CA PHE A 64 4.62 2.05 0.06
C PHE A 64 4.20 2.16 -1.41
N ALA A 65 2.89 2.20 -1.69
CA ALA A 65 2.37 2.41 -3.05
C ALA A 65 2.89 3.72 -3.65
N ALA A 66 2.88 4.79 -2.86
CA ALA A 66 3.33 6.10 -3.29
C ALA A 66 4.85 6.18 -3.50
N HIS A 67 5.63 5.43 -2.73
CA HIS A 67 7.06 5.28 -2.96
C HIS A 67 7.34 4.61 -4.31
N HIS A 68 6.70 3.48 -4.60
CA HIS A 68 6.84 2.81 -5.90
C HIS A 68 6.38 3.68 -7.07
N TYR A 69 5.32 4.47 -6.89
CA TYR A 69 4.89 5.44 -7.91
C TYR A 69 5.99 6.46 -8.21
N ARG A 70 6.70 6.96 -7.19
CA ARG A 70 7.79 7.93 -7.36
C ARG A 70 9.06 7.32 -7.96
N GLU A 71 9.29 6.03 -7.70
CA GLU A 71 10.44 5.30 -8.25
C GLU A 71 10.15 4.62 -9.58
N ARG A 72 8.94 4.77 -10.15
CA ARG A 72 8.52 4.07 -11.38
C ARG A 72 9.40 4.35 -12.60
N ASP A 73 10.02 5.52 -12.66
CA ASP A 73 10.92 5.94 -13.73
C ASP A 73 12.39 5.59 -13.45
N ARG A 74 12.67 4.89 -12.33
CA ARG A 74 14.01 4.52 -11.91
C ARG A 74 14.37 3.12 -12.45
N PRO A 75 15.57 2.93 -13.02
CA PRO A 75 15.96 1.66 -13.65
C PRO A 75 16.09 0.47 -12.68
N ASP A 76 16.10 0.67 -11.36
CA ASP A 76 16.40 -0.36 -10.33
C ASP A 76 15.30 -0.48 -9.23
N GLY A 77 14.02 -0.51 -9.61
CA GLY A 77 12.86 -0.41 -8.69
C GLY A 77 12.40 -1.68 -7.95
N ASP A 78 13.20 -2.75 -7.89
CA ASP A 78 12.71 -4.10 -7.52
C ASP A 78 12.90 -4.51 -6.04
N HIS A 79 13.27 -3.57 -5.15
CA HIS A 79 13.54 -3.88 -3.73
C HIS A 79 12.56 -3.18 -2.78
N LEU A 80 12.13 -3.91 -1.73
CA LEU A 80 11.26 -3.38 -0.69
C LEU A 80 12.01 -2.25 0.07
N PRO A 81 11.47 -1.02 0.17
CA PRO A 81 12.16 0.08 0.84
C PRO A 81 12.32 -0.21 2.33
N ALA A 82 13.53 0.00 2.86
CA ALA A 82 13.85 -0.28 4.26
C ALA A 82 12.92 0.41 5.27
N ALA A 83 12.41 1.61 4.93
CA ALA A 83 11.45 2.35 5.74
C ALA A 83 10.10 1.61 5.90
N VAL A 84 9.64 0.92 4.86
CA VAL A 84 8.38 0.16 4.89
C VAL A 84 8.57 -1.15 5.65
N ALA A 85 9.70 -1.82 5.45
CA ALA A 85 10.08 -2.98 6.28
C ALA A 85 10.10 -2.62 7.77
N ALA A 86 10.63 -1.45 8.14
CA ALA A 86 10.66 -0.97 9.52
C ALA A 86 9.26 -0.69 10.09
N LEU A 87 8.36 -0.09 9.29
CA LEU A 87 6.98 0.22 9.68
C LEU A 87 6.15 -1.03 10.00
N TRP A 88 6.39 -2.14 9.31
CA TRP A 88 5.61 -3.37 9.48
C TRP A 88 6.18 -4.33 10.53
N ARG A 89 7.42 -4.12 11.00
CA ARG A 89 8.06 -4.94 12.05
C ARG A 89 7.23 -5.14 13.33
N PRO A 90 6.62 -4.12 13.96
CA PRO A 90 5.90 -4.30 15.22
C PRO A 90 4.65 -5.18 15.12
N TYR A 91 4.04 -5.29 13.94
CA TYR A 91 2.86 -6.14 13.71
C TYR A 91 3.20 -7.61 13.47
N ARG A 92 4.48 -7.93 13.23
CA ARG A 92 4.95 -9.29 12.96
C ARG A 92 5.02 -10.17 14.22
N GLU A 93 5.13 -9.55 15.40
CA GLU A 93 5.28 -10.26 16.68
C GLU A 93 3.96 -10.47 17.43
N LEU A 94 2.88 -9.81 17.00
CA LEU A 94 1.54 -10.03 17.52
C LEU A 94 0.94 -11.31 16.89
N ARG A 95 1.45 -12.45 17.34
CA ARG A 95 0.73 -13.72 17.30
C ARG A 95 -0.29 -13.72 18.45
N LEU A 96 -1.58 -13.61 18.12
CA LEU A 96 -2.65 -14.18 18.93
C LEU A 96 -2.98 -15.57 18.36
#